data_AF-A0A3N5KHU7-F1
#
_entry.id   AF-A0A3N5KHU7-F1
#
_cell.length_a   1.000
_cell.length_b   1.000
_cell.length_c   1.000
_cell.angle_alpha   90.00
_cell.angle_beta   90.00
_cell.angle_gamma   90.00
#
_symmetry.space_group_name_H-M   'P 1'
#
loop_
_entity.id
_entity.type
_entity.pdbx_description
1 polymer ?
#
loop_
_entity_poly.entity_id
_entity_poly.type
_entity_poly.pdbx_seq_one_letter_code
_entity_poly.pdbx_strand_id
1 'polypeptide(L)'
;PLQVGCVVNNVETLYNVYLAFQGTPVTRKFVSVAGDAKEPKSFWVPVGTPFRDLIELAGGATVPEFGMFVSGMMMGRLSFDLDDVVTKTTAGLIILPKEHYLVSRKDRPLEAMDRIGKSACDQCSYCTEFCPRYLLGYDVMPHKVMRSLGFTLAGSGLWNQSAELCCACGLCTLYACPEDLYPKEACDRSKREMRSAGIKFVQQKPVTVHPMKEYRRVPLSQLRRRLKVEAYERETPYQAIDHRPGVVRIRLSQHVGKPAAAVVKPGDKVEAGAAVGRVKAPDLGADVHASIAGTVKSVTDAFVEIQA
;
A
#
# COMPACT_ATOMS: atom_id res chain seq x y z
N PRO A 1 14.45 12.50 5.94
CA PRO A 1 13.87 13.83 5.62
C PRO A 1 13.95 14.80 6.81
N LEU A 2 13.33 14.48 7.96
CA LEU A 2 13.35 15.37 9.13
C LEU A 2 14.76 15.69 9.65
N GLN A 3 15.67 14.72 9.62
CA GLN A 3 17.09 14.89 9.99
C GLN A 3 17.84 15.89 9.10
N VAL A 4 17.30 16.24 7.94
CA VAL A 4 17.86 17.24 7.00
C VAL A 4 16.91 18.43 6.81
N GLY A 5 15.95 18.64 7.72
CA GLY A 5 15.03 19.78 7.69
C GLY A 5 13.96 19.72 6.59
N CYS A 6 13.72 18.54 5.98
CA CYS A 6 12.75 18.39 4.90
C CYS A 6 11.54 17.55 5.32
N VAL A 7 10.36 17.95 4.85
CA VAL A 7 9.12 17.16 4.94
C VAL A 7 8.59 16.93 3.53
N VAL A 8 8.28 15.68 3.20
CA VAL A 8 7.70 15.31 1.90
C VAL A 8 6.25 14.94 2.14
N ASN A 9 5.33 15.68 1.52
CA ASN A 9 3.89 15.47 1.65
C ASN A 9 3.27 15.19 0.28
N ASN A 10 2.29 14.30 0.25
CA ASN A 10 1.45 14.10 -0.92
C ASN A 10 0.59 15.36 -1.17
N VAL A 11 0.33 15.69 -2.42
CA VAL A 11 -0.47 16.87 -2.82
C VAL A 11 -1.86 16.85 -2.16
N GLU A 12 -2.52 15.70 -2.15
CA GLU A 12 -3.84 15.54 -1.52
C GLU A 12 -3.77 15.71 0.01
N THR A 13 -2.64 15.37 0.63
CA THR A 13 -2.44 15.63 2.05
C THR A 13 -2.41 17.13 2.33
N LEU A 14 -1.69 17.91 1.51
CA LEU A 14 -1.66 19.37 1.65
C LEU A 14 -3.04 19.99 1.40
N TYR A 15 -3.77 19.50 0.41
CA TYR A 15 -5.16 19.90 0.14
C TYR A 15 -6.07 19.66 1.36
N ASN A 16 -5.99 18.47 1.95
CA ASN A 16 -6.78 18.12 3.13
C ASN A 16 -6.37 18.91 4.38
N VAL A 17 -5.09 19.28 4.53
CA VAL A 17 -4.63 20.16 5.62
C VAL A 17 -5.23 21.55 5.47
N TYR A 18 -5.29 22.09 4.25
CA TYR A 18 -5.98 23.35 3.98
C TYR A 18 -7.47 23.28 4.34
N LEU A 19 -8.18 22.22 3.94
CA LEU A 19 -9.57 22.03 4.31
C LEU A 19 -9.77 21.90 5.83
N ALA A 20 -8.89 21.18 6.51
CA ALA A 20 -8.93 21.05 7.97
C ALA A 20 -8.75 22.40 8.68
N PHE A 21 -7.90 23.29 8.14
CA PHE A 21 -7.76 24.66 8.64
C PHE A 21 -9.06 25.47 8.50
N GLN A 22 -9.88 25.17 7.49
CA GLN A 22 -11.23 25.73 7.30
C GLN A 22 -12.31 24.98 8.11
N GLY A 23 -11.93 24.08 9.03
CA GLY A 23 -12.87 23.29 9.82
C GLY A 23 -13.54 22.13 9.08
N THR A 24 -13.08 21.81 7.86
CA THR A 24 -13.63 20.70 7.06
C THR A 24 -12.78 19.43 7.24
N PRO A 25 -13.31 18.36 7.85
CA PRO A 25 -12.57 17.12 8.03
C PRO A 25 -12.47 16.30 6.73
N VAL A 26 -11.54 15.34 6.71
CA VAL A 26 -11.38 14.43 5.57
C VAL A 26 -12.50 13.40 5.54
N THR A 27 -13.49 13.63 4.68
CA THR A 27 -14.67 12.75 4.47
C THR A 27 -14.68 12.08 3.11
N ARG A 28 -13.91 12.59 2.14
CA ARG A 28 -13.83 12.06 0.77
C ARG A 28 -12.39 11.67 0.41
N LYS A 29 -12.27 10.78 -0.57
CA LYS A 29 -11.00 10.33 -1.13
C LYS A 29 -11.02 10.43 -2.65
N PHE A 30 -9.94 10.97 -3.21
CA PHE A 30 -9.70 10.94 -4.64
C PHE A 30 -9.14 9.57 -5.02
N VAL A 31 -9.82 8.89 -5.93
CA VAL A 31 -9.45 7.54 -6.37
C VAL A 31 -9.44 7.43 -7.89
N SER A 32 -8.56 6.58 -8.41
CA SER A 32 -8.55 6.18 -9.81
C SER A 32 -8.87 4.70 -9.94
N VAL A 33 -9.72 4.33 -10.90
CA VAL A 33 -10.01 2.94 -11.26
C VAL A 33 -9.46 2.70 -12.67
N ALA A 34 -8.56 1.72 -12.78
CA ALA A 34 -7.81 1.41 -14.01
C ALA A 34 -7.69 -0.11 -14.23
N GLY A 35 -7.00 -0.52 -15.30
CA GLY A 35 -6.86 -1.91 -15.69
C GLY A 35 -8.03 -2.38 -16.56
N ASP A 36 -8.55 -3.57 -16.29
CA ASP A 36 -9.74 -4.14 -16.94
C ASP A 36 -11.06 -3.52 -16.43
N ALA A 37 -11.07 -2.21 -16.21
CA ALA A 37 -12.29 -1.45 -16.02
C ALA A 37 -12.87 -1.07 -17.38
N LYS A 38 -14.20 -1.13 -17.54
CA LYS A 38 -14.87 -0.77 -18.80
C LYS A 38 -14.65 0.70 -19.15
N GLU A 39 -14.73 1.57 -18.16
CA GLU A 39 -14.50 3.01 -18.27
C GLU A 39 -13.49 3.47 -17.21
N PRO A 40 -12.17 3.34 -17.47
CA PRO A 40 -11.15 3.84 -16.57
C PRO A 40 -11.33 5.34 -16.32
N LYS A 41 -11.36 5.75 -15.05
CA LYS A 41 -11.66 7.14 -14.67
C LYS A 41 -11.19 7.42 -13.24
N SER A 42 -11.09 8.71 -12.91
CA SER A 42 -10.77 9.19 -11.56
C SER A 42 -11.88 10.07 -11.02
N PHE A 43 -12.22 9.93 -9.74
CA PHE A 43 -13.34 10.64 -9.12
C PHE A 43 -13.19 10.71 -7.60
N TRP A 44 -14.01 11.54 -6.96
CA TRP A 44 -14.08 11.67 -5.51
C TRP A 44 -15.21 10.83 -4.93
N VAL A 45 -14.90 9.94 -3.98
CA VAL A 45 -15.90 9.14 -3.25
C VAL A 45 -15.85 9.40 -1.74
N PRO A 46 -16.93 9.16 -1.00
CA PRO A 46 -16.88 9.10 0.46
C PRO A 46 -15.86 8.07 0.98
N VAL A 47 -15.17 8.38 2.08
CA VAL A 47 -14.32 7.40 2.77
C VAL A 47 -15.20 6.30 3.33
N GLY A 48 -14.81 5.04 3.15
CA GLY A 48 -15.59 3.87 3.57
C GLY A 48 -16.54 3.32 2.50
N THR A 49 -16.61 3.94 1.30
CA THR A 49 -17.28 3.37 0.13
C THR A 49 -16.66 2.00 -0.22
N PRO A 50 -17.47 0.96 -0.48
CA PRO A 50 -16.96 -0.36 -0.83
C PRO A 50 -16.38 -0.40 -2.25
N PHE A 51 -15.47 -1.33 -2.52
CA PHE A 51 -14.81 -1.43 -3.83
C PHE A 51 -15.76 -1.81 -4.96
N ARG A 52 -16.86 -2.54 -4.68
CA ARG A 52 -17.92 -2.79 -5.66
C ARG A 52 -18.46 -1.50 -6.29
N ASP A 53 -18.68 -0.45 -5.49
CA ASP A 53 -19.21 0.83 -5.99
C ASP A 53 -18.18 1.51 -6.92
N LEU A 54 -16.89 1.45 -6.60
CA LEU A 54 -15.84 2.02 -7.44
C LEU A 54 -15.81 1.34 -8.82
N ILE A 55 -15.97 0.03 -8.85
CA ILE A 55 -15.99 -0.76 -10.09
C ILE A 55 -17.26 -0.45 -10.88
N GLU A 56 -18.41 -0.33 -10.23
CA GLU A 56 -19.68 0.04 -10.86
C GLU A 56 -19.62 1.45 -11.47
N LEU A 57 -19.07 2.43 -10.75
CA LEU A 57 -18.84 3.79 -11.25
C LEU A 57 -17.91 3.82 -12.47
N ALA A 58 -16.99 2.86 -12.56
CA ALA A 58 -16.12 2.64 -13.71
C ALA A 58 -16.75 1.75 -14.82
N GLY A 59 -18.06 1.52 -14.77
CA GLY A 59 -18.80 0.78 -15.79
C GLY A 59 -18.68 -0.76 -15.69
N GLY A 60 -18.14 -1.28 -14.60
CA GLY A 60 -17.89 -2.70 -14.39
C GLY A 60 -16.50 -3.17 -14.81
N ALA A 61 -16.14 -4.39 -14.42
CA ALA A 61 -14.95 -5.07 -14.92
C ALA A 61 -15.22 -5.70 -16.30
N THR A 62 -14.25 -5.67 -17.20
CA THR A 62 -14.32 -6.31 -18.53
C THR A 62 -14.03 -7.81 -18.50
N VAL A 63 -13.63 -8.34 -17.34
CA VAL A 63 -13.30 -9.74 -17.11
C VAL A 63 -14.11 -10.32 -15.94
N PRO A 64 -14.48 -11.62 -15.98
CA PRO A 64 -15.36 -12.21 -14.98
C PRO A 64 -14.67 -12.48 -13.63
N GLU A 65 -13.42 -12.94 -13.66
CA GLU A 65 -12.61 -13.19 -12.46
C GLU A 65 -11.38 -12.28 -12.45
N PHE A 66 -11.21 -11.52 -11.38
CA PHE A 66 -10.14 -10.54 -11.28
C PHE A 66 -9.59 -10.39 -9.87
N GLY A 67 -8.34 -9.92 -9.80
CA GLY A 67 -7.73 -9.39 -8.59
C GLY A 67 -7.65 -7.86 -8.64
N MET A 68 -7.80 -7.22 -7.49
CA MET A 68 -7.70 -5.76 -7.35
C MET A 68 -6.40 -5.38 -6.65
N PHE A 69 -5.51 -4.68 -7.36
CA PHE A 69 -4.36 -4.03 -6.73
C PHE A 69 -4.80 -2.69 -6.13
N VAL A 70 -4.84 -2.64 -4.80
CA VAL A 70 -5.23 -1.47 -4.02
C VAL A 70 -4.01 -0.59 -3.77
N SER A 71 -4.04 0.64 -4.26
CA SER A 71 -2.96 1.63 -4.14
C SER A 71 -1.66 1.27 -4.87
N GLY A 72 -1.78 0.65 -6.04
CA GLY A 72 -0.68 0.42 -6.99
C GLY A 72 -0.17 -1.03 -7.04
N MET A 73 0.46 -1.40 -8.15
CA MET A 73 0.86 -2.80 -8.41
C MET A 73 2.12 -3.24 -7.66
N MET A 74 3.01 -2.30 -7.33
CA MET A 74 4.30 -2.63 -6.71
C MET A 74 4.23 -2.64 -5.17
N MET A 75 3.83 -1.51 -4.59
CA MET A 75 3.77 -1.30 -3.13
C MET A 75 2.39 -1.60 -2.54
N GLY A 76 1.35 -1.68 -3.37
CA GLY A 76 -0.01 -1.92 -2.92
C GLY A 76 -0.25 -3.36 -2.46
N ARG A 77 -1.49 -3.60 -2.06
CA ARG A 77 -1.99 -4.92 -1.65
C ARG A 77 -2.90 -5.49 -2.73
N LEU A 78 -2.92 -6.80 -2.86
CA LEU A 78 -3.92 -7.51 -3.63
C LEU A 78 -5.15 -7.74 -2.74
N SER A 79 -6.34 -7.51 -3.29
CA SER A 79 -7.61 -7.91 -2.67
C SER A 79 -8.50 -8.59 -3.70
N PHE A 80 -9.27 -9.57 -3.24
CA PHE A 80 -10.36 -10.20 -3.98
C PHE A 80 -11.72 -9.87 -3.34
N ASP A 81 -11.71 -9.15 -2.22
CA ASP A 81 -12.91 -8.79 -1.48
C ASP A 81 -13.49 -7.48 -2.03
N LEU A 82 -14.64 -7.57 -2.69
CA LEU A 82 -15.39 -6.42 -3.21
C LEU A 82 -16.00 -5.56 -2.09
N ASP A 83 -16.12 -6.13 -0.90
CA ASP A 83 -16.62 -5.49 0.30
C ASP A 83 -15.48 -4.86 1.13
N ASP A 84 -14.23 -4.92 0.67
CA ASP A 84 -13.23 -3.99 1.17
C ASP A 84 -13.60 -2.54 0.82
N VAL A 85 -13.02 -1.61 1.58
CA VAL A 85 -13.45 -0.21 1.56
C VAL A 85 -12.33 0.77 1.26
N VAL A 86 -12.72 1.91 0.70
CA VAL A 86 -11.86 3.07 0.50
C VAL A 86 -11.46 3.66 1.86
N THR A 87 -10.16 3.89 2.04
CA THR A 87 -9.58 4.54 3.22
C THR A 87 -8.92 5.85 2.80
N LYS A 88 -8.53 6.70 3.77
CA LYS A 88 -7.72 7.91 3.51
C LYS A 88 -6.44 7.63 2.71
N THR A 89 -5.91 6.41 2.81
CA THR A 89 -4.70 5.96 2.11
C THR A 89 -4.94 5.29 0.75
N THR A 90 -6.19 5.00 0.39
CA THR A 90 -6.52 4.28 -0.85
C THR A 90 -6.35 5.22 -2.06
N ALA A 91 -5.31 5.01 -2.88
CA ALA A 91 -5.09 5.84 -4.07
C ALA A 91 -5.97 5.43 -5.27
N GLY A 92 -6.39 4.17 -5.32
CA GLY A 92 -7.14 3.64 -6.46
C GLY A 92 -7.10 2.12 -6.54
N LEU A 93 -7.78 1.59 -7.55
CA LEU A 93 -7.88 0.18 -7.88
C LEU A 93 -7.33 -0.06 -9.28
N ILE A 94 -6.49 -1.08 -9.43
CA ILE A 94 -6.05 -1.59 -10.73
C ILE A 94 -6.57 -3.01 -10.84
N ILE A 95 -7.53 -3.20 -11.74
CA ILE A 95 -8.21 -4.48 -11.97
C ILE A 95 -7.38 -5.27 -12.99
N LEU A 96 -6.98 -6.49 -12.63
CA LEU A 96 -6.28 -7.40 -13.53
C LEU A 96 -6.95 -8.78 -13.49
N PRO A 97 -6.93 -9.55 -14.60
CA PRO A 97 -7.48 -10.90 -14.63
C PRO A 97 -6.84 -11.78 -13.55
N LYS A 98 -7.60 -12.73 -13.00
CA LYS A 98 -7.10 -13.61 -11.92
C LYS A 98 -5.87 -14.41 -12.36
N GLU A 99 -5.80 -14.77 -13.64
CA GLU A 99 -4.71 -15.51 -14.27
C GLU A 99 -3.49 -14.63 -14.58
N HIS A 100 -3.59 -13.31 -14.39
CA HIS A 100 -2.51 -12.40 -14.67
C HIS A 100 -1.27 -12.74 -13.81
N TYR A 101 -0.08 -12.60 -14.42
CA TYR A 101 1.21 -12.94 -13.78
C TYR A 101 1.38 -12.25 -12.41
N LEU A 102 1.01 -10.97 -12.29
CA LEU A 102 1.11 -10.25 -11.02
C LEU A 102 0.14 -10.76 -9.96
N VAL A 103 -1.09 -11.15 -10.34
CA VAL A 103 -2.10 -11.65 -9.40
C VAL A 103 -1.64 -12.99 -8.83
N SER A 104 -1.37 -13.96 -9.71
CA SER A 104 -0.85 -15.28 -9.31
C SER A 104 0.44 -15.23 -8.50
N ARG A 105 1.34 -14.28 -8.80
CA ARG A 105 2.58 -14.06 -8.04
C ARG A 105 2.31 -13.51 -6.64
N LYS A 106 1.40 -12.55 -6.50
CA LYS A 106 1.11 -11.86 -5.24
C LYS A 106 0.23 -12.67 -4.30
N ASP A 107 -0.66 -13.49 -4.87
CA ASP A 107 -1.54 -14.41 -4.13
C ASP A 107 -0.82 -15.66 -3.59
N ARG A 108 0.42 -15.90 -4.05
CA ARG A 108 1.20 -17.07 -3.63
C ARG A 108 1.41 -17.07 -2.10
N PRO A 109 1.18 -18.20 -1.41
CA PRO A 109 1.48 -18.31 0.02
C PRO A 109 2.97 -18.11 0.32
N LEU A 110 3.28 -17.54 1.49
CA LEU A 110 4.65 -17.23 1.90
C LEU A 110 5.54 -18.48 1.94
N GLU A 111 5.01 -19.61 2.39
CA GLU A 111 5.73 -20.88 2.47
C GLU A 111 6.15 -21.37 1.08
N ALA A 112 5.29 -21.15 0.07
CA ALA A 112 5.59 -21.49 -1.31
C ALA A 112 6.65 -20.54 -1.90
N MET A 113 6.58 -19.24 -1.60
CA MET A 113 7.61 -18.27 -1.97
C MET A 113 8.98 -18.67 -1.39
N ASP A 114 9.02 -19.03 -0.11
CA ASP A 114 10.24 -19.46 0.59
C ASP A 114 10.82 -20.74 0.00
N ARG A 115 9.98 -21.75 -0.26
CA ARG A 115 10.42 -23.01 -0.86
C ARG A 115 11.11 -22.77 -2.21
N ILE A 116 10.53 -21.92 -3.06
CA ILE A 116 11.10 -21.57 -4.37
C ILE A 116 12.39 -20.78 -4.18
N GLY A 117 12.42 -19.82 -3.25
CA GLY A 117 13.62 -19.06 -2.91
C GLY A 117 14.77 -19.95 -2.45
N LYS A 118 14.48 -20.99 -1.64
CA LYS A 118 15.46 -21.97 -1.18
C LYS A 118 16.04 -22.84 -2.29
N SER A 119 15.21 -23.22 -3.27
CA SER A 119 15.63 -24.12 -4.35
C SER A 119 16.34 -23.43 -5.50
N ALA A 120 16.03 -22.17 -5.78
CA ALA A 120 16.44 -21.50 -7.03
C ALA A 120 17.35 -20.29 -6.84
N CYS A 121 17.53 -19.74 -5.63
CA CYS A 121 18.36 -18.55 -5.47
C CYS A 121 19.84 -18.81 -5.74
N ASP A 122 20.35 -18.21 -6.81
CA ASP A 122 21.75 -18.24 -7.28
C ASP A 122 22.73 -17.36 -6.48
N GLN A 123 22.23 -16.63 -5.47
CA GLN A 123 23.00 -15.73 -4.61
C GLN A 123 23.70 -14.57 -5.35
N CYS A 124 23.21 -14.17 -6.52
CA CYS A 124 23.62 -12.93 -7.16
C CYS A 124 23.23 -11.69 -6.32
N SER A 125 23.67 -10.50 -6.72
CA SER A 125 23.40 -9.24 -6.01
C SER A 125 22.38 -8.33 -6.69
N TYR A 126 21.74 -8.74 -7.80
CA TYR A 126 20.90 -7.83 -8.60
C TYR A 126 19.75 -7.18 -7.83
N CYS A 127 19.12 -7.93 -6.91
CA CYS A 127 18.09 -7.38 -6.02
C CYS A 127 18.57 -6.22 -5.13
N THR A 128 19.88 -6.05 -4.97
CA THR A 128 20.54 -4.94 -4.27
C THR A 128 21.09 -3.91 -5.23
N GLU A 129 21.73 -4.34 -6.31
CA GLU A 129 22.32 -3.44 -7.31
C GLU A 129 21.27 -2.56 -8.00
N PHE A 130 20.01 -3.03 -8.08
CA PHE A 130 18.87 -2.26 -8.56
C PHE A 130 18.06 -1.57 -7.44
N CYS A 131 18.39 -1.79 -6.16
CA CYS A 131 17.61 -1.25 -5.06
C CYS A 131 17.78 0.27 -4.96
N PRO A 132 16.70 1.08 -5.06
CA PRO A 132 16.82 2.54 -5.03
C PRO A 132 17.36 3.06 -3.68
N ARG A 133 17.08 2.35 -2.58
CA ARG A 133 17.60 2.70 -1.25
C ARG A 133 19.10 2.45 -1.16
N TYR A 134 19.57 1.31 -1.67
CA TYR A 134 21.00 1.01 -1.76
C TYR A 134 21.75 2.05 -2.60
N LEU A 135 21.19 2.41 -3.77
CA LEU A 135 21.76 3.43 -4.64
C LEU A 135 21.82 4.83 -4.00
N LEU A 136 20.95 5.12 -3.03
CA LEU A 136 20.96 6.35 -2.24
C LEU A 136 21.97 6.30 -1.08
N GLY A 137 22.70 5.21 -0.89
CA GLY A 137 23.72 5.05 0.15
C GLY A 137 23.24 4.39 1.45
N TYR A 138 22.01 3.90 1.48
CA TYR A 138 21.49 3.18 2.65
C TYR A 138 21.94 1.71 2.62
N ASP A 139 22.18 1.13 3.79
CA ASP A 139 22.70 -0.25 3.93
C ASP A 139 21.60 -1.32 3.78
N VAL A 140 20.78 -1.17 2.72
CA VAL A 140 19.72 -2.12 2.36
C VAL A 140 20.27 -3.11 1.36
N MET A 141 20.34 -4.39 1.74
CA MET A 141 20.94 -5.43 0.89
C MET A 141 20.03 -6.67 0.80
N PRO A 142 18.98 -6.64 -0.04
CA PRO A 142 18.05 -7.77 -0.17
C PRO A 142 18.72 -9.11 -0.52
N HIS A 143 19.87 -9.10 -1.21
CA HIS A 143 20.61 -10.34 -1.53
C HIS A 143 21.12 -11.05 -0.27
N LYS A 144 21.55 -10.29 0.75
CA LYS A 144 21.93 -10.85 2.04
C LYS A 144 20.71 -11.37 2.79
N VAL A 145 19.59 -10.66 2.72
CA VAL A 145 18.33 -11.12 3.34
C VAL A 145 17.91 -12.46 2.73
N MET A 146 18.02 -12.65 1.42
CA MET A 146 17.72 -13.93 0.76
C MET A 146 18.57 -15.11 1.29
N ARG A 147 19.76 -14.86 1.85
CA ARG A 147 20.58 -15.92 2.50
C ARG A 147 19.90 -16.49 3.75
N SER A 148 19.01 -15.75 4.39
CA SER A 148 18.24 -16.25 5.53
C SER A 148 17.29 -17.40 5.14
N LEU A 149 17.01 -17.56 3.84
CA LEU A 149 16.22 -18.67 3.31
C LEU A 149 17.08 -19.93 3.11
N GLY A 150 18.25 -19.78 2.48
CA GLY A 150 19.06 -20.91 1.98
C GLY A 150 20.12 -21.47 2.95
N PHE A 151 20.54 -20.71 3.97
CA PHE A 151 21.60 -21.11 4.91
C PHE A 151 21.05 -21.41 6.31
N THR A 152 21.90 -21.96 7.19
CA THR A 152 21.55 -22.25 8.58
C THR A 152 20.93 -21.04 9.28
N LEU A 153 19.79 -21.25 9.95
CA LEU A 153 19.00 -20.20 10.63
C LEU A 153 19.79 -19.44 11.70
N ALA A 154 20.92 -20.00 12.15
CA ALA A 154 21.85 -19.35 13.09
C ALA A 154 22.34 -17.97 12.61
N GLY A 155 22.37 -17.71 11.30
CA GLY A 155 22.75 -16.40 10.73
C GLY A 155 21.60 -15.43 10.47
N SER A 156 20.33 -15.85 10.65
CA SER A 156 19.15 -15.09 10.22
C SER A 156 19.08 -13.69 10.85
N GLY A 157 19.44 -13.55 12.13
CA GLY A 157 19.49 -12.26 12.83
C GLY A 157 20.48 -11.27 12.23
N LEU A 158 21.62 -11.74 11.70
CA LEU A 158 22.62 -10.89 11.04
C LEU A 158 22.12 -10.41 9.67
N TRP A 159 21.56 -11.33 8.88
CA TRP A 159 21.07 -11.03 7.54
C TRP A 159 19.84 -10.13 7.54
N ASN A 160 18.94 -10.33 8.50
CA ASN A 160 17.72 -9.56 8.63
C ASN A 160 17.96 -8.06 8.82
N GLN A 161 19.07 -7.67 9.47
CA GLN A 161 19.44 -6.25 9.64
C GLN A 161 19.57 -5.50 8.31
N SER A 162 19.93 -6.21 7.24
CA SER A 162 20.02 -5.65 5.89
C SER A 162 18.65 -5.28 5.28
N ALA A 163 17.54 -5.67 5.92
CA ALA A 163 16.18 -5.34 5.48
C ALA A 163 15.62 -4.09 6.16
N GLU A 164 16.18 -3.62 7.28
CA GLU A 164 15.49 -2.66 8.17
C GLU A 164 15.16 -1.34 7.45
N LEU A 165 16.09 -0.85 6.63
CA LEU A 165 15.94 0.37 5.85
C LEU A 165 15.19 0.18 4.52
N CYS A 166 14.67 -1.03 4.24
CA CYS A 166 13.89 -1.33 3.04
C CYS A 166 12.58 -0.54 3.05
N CYS A 167 12.25 0.08 1.91
CA CYS A 167 10.99 0.81 1.71
C CYS A 167 9.89 -0.03 1.04
N ALA A 168 10.10 -1.34 0.87
CA ALA A 168 9.14 -2.25 0.28
C ALA A 168 8.66 -1.84 -1.14
N CYS A 169 9.52 -1.21 -1.95
CA CYS A 169 9.16 -0.77 -3.31
C CYS A 169 8.88 -1.91 -4.31
N GLY A 170 9.37 -3.13 -4.05
CA GLY A 170 9.11 -4.30 -4.88
C GLY A 170 9.94 -4.43 -6.16
N LEU A 171 10.80 -3.46 -6.49
CA LEU A 171 11.63 -3.51 -7.71
C LEU A 171 12.55 -4.75 -7.75
N CYS A 172 13.05 -5.19 -6.60
CA CYS A 172 13.84 -6.40 -6.47
C CYS A 172 13.07 -7.68 -6.83
N THR A 173 11.81 -7.80 -6.38
CA THR A 173 10.93 -8.94 -6.64
C THR A 173 10.33 -8.93 -8.02
N LEU A 174 9.99 -7.74 -8.54
CA LEU A 174 9.16 -7.60 -9.74
C LEU A 174 9.97 -7.34 -11.02
N TYR A 175 11.26 -7.02 -10.89
CA TYR A 175 12.10 -6.69 -12.04
C TYR A 175 13.53 -7.24 -11.94
N ALA A 176 14.21 -7.02 -10.81
CA ALA A 176 15.66 -7.24 -10.76
C ALA A 176 16.10 -8.71 -10.61
N CYS A 177 15.29 -9.56 -9.96
CA CYS A 177 15.69 -10.95 -9.72
C CYS A 177 15.60 -11.78 -11.02
N PRO A 178 16.73 -12.33 -11.52
CA PRO A 178 16.72 -13.13 -12.74
C PRO A 178 15.91 -14.42 -12.58
N GLU A 179 15.99 -15.03 -11.39
CA GLU A 179 15.29 -16.25 -10.98
C GLU A 179 13.81 -16.03 -10.59
N ASP A 180 13.30 -14.81 -10.78
CA ASP A 180 11.91 -14.45 -10.49
C ASP A 180 11.47 -14.72 -9.03
N LEU A 181 12.35 -14.47 -8.07
CA LEU A 181 12.14 -14.72 -6.62
C LEU A 181 11.58 -13.51 -5.87
N TYR A 182 11.40 -13.68 -4.55
CA TYR A 182 10.66 -12.74 -3.67
C TYR A 182 11.52 -11.95 -2.64
N PRO A 183 12.60 -11.24 -3.03
CA PRO A 183 13.43 -10.49 -2.06
C PRO A 183 12.69 -9.42 -1.26
N LYS A 184 11.68 -8.75 -1.84
CA LYS A 184 10.87 -7.75 -1.13
C LYS A 184 10.11 -8.41 0.02
N GLU A 185 9.45 -9.53 -0.25
CA GLU A 185 8.65 -10.27 0.73
C GLU A 185 9.55 -10.83 1.83
N ALA A 186 10.74 -11.34 1.48
CA ALA A 186 11.75 -11.72 2.46
C ALA A 186 12.15 -10.54 3.36
N CYS A 187 12.42 -9.36 2.77
CA CYS A 187 12.70 -8.15 3.54
C CYS A 187 11.54 -7.73 4.45
N ASP A 188 10.30 -7.79 3.96
CA ASP A 188 9.12 -7.43 4.76
C ASP A 188 8.95 -8.35 5.97
N ARG A 189 9.21 -9.65 5.81
CA ARG A 189 9.25 -10.60 6.91
C ARG A 189 10.36 -10.26 7.90
N SER A 190 11.60 -10.08 7.43
CA SER A 190 12.74 -9.73 8.28
C SER A 190 12.47 -8.47 9.11
N LYS A 191 11.84 -7.45 8.51
CA LYS A 191 11.42 -6.23 9.23
C LYS A 191 10.34 -6.47 10.29
N ARG A 192 9.45 -7.44 10.09
CA ARG A 192 8.48 -7.83 11.14
C ARG A 192 9.19 -8.53 12.28
N GLU A 193 10.06 -9.48 11.98
CA GLU A 193 10.85 -10.23 12.97
C GLU A 193 11.73 -9.29 13.82
N MET A 194 12.45 -8.36 13.18
CA MET A 194 13.29 -7.38 13.87
C MET A 194 12.48 -6.46 14.79
N ARG A 195 11.33 -5.95 14.32
CA ARG A 195 10.44 -5.12 15.13
C ARG A 195 9.90 -5.87 16.34
N SER A 196 9.49 -7.13 16.17
CA SER A 196 9.05 -8.00 17.28
C SER A 196 10.17 -8.28 18.28
N ALA A 197 11.42 -8.36 17.81
CA ALA A 197 12.61 -8.51 18.67
C ALA A 197 13.11 -7.19 19.30
N GLY A 198 12.48 -6.04 18.99
CA GLY A 198 12.91 -4.73 19.49
C GLY A 198 14.25 -4.23 18.93
N ILE A 199 14.77 -4.86 17.89
CA ILE A 199 16.07 -4.51 17.29
C ILE A 199 15.88 -3.28 16.41
N LYS A 200 16.59 -2.21 16.74
CA LYS A 200 16.61 -0.97 15.94
C LYS A 200 17.87 -0.91 15.10
N PHE A 201 17.74 -0.49 13.84
CA PHE A 201 18.91 -0.22 13.01
C PHE A 201 19.69 0.98 13.54
N VAL A 202 21.00 0.83 13.60
CA VAL A 202 21.95 1.89 13.92
C VAL A 202 22.78 2.15 12.67
N GLN A 203 22.75 3.40 12.19
CA GLN A 203 23.53 3.80 11.03
C GLN A 203 25.02 3.75 11.38
N GLN A 204 25.74 2.80 10.79
CA GLN A 204 27.18 2.61 11.06
C GLN A 204 28.08 3.50 10.20
N LYS A 205 27.60 3.91 9.02
CA LYS A 205 28.39 4.62 8.00
C LYS A 205 27.65 5.87 7.52
N PRO A 206 28.35 6.93 7.09
CA PRO A 206 27.70 8.06 6.43
C PRO A 206 26.94 7.58 5.18
N VAL A 207 25.78 8.18 4.92
CA VAL A 207 24.97 7.87 3.74
C VAL A 207 25.59 8.57 2.54
N THR A 208 26.22 7.78 1.66
CA THR A 208 26.86 8.28 0.43
C THR A 208 26.18 7.70 -0.79
N VAL A 209 25.69 8.56 -1.68
CA VAL A 209 25.04 8.14 -2.92
C VAL A 209 26.00 7.32 -3.77
N HIS A 210 25.52 6.20 -4.30
CA HIS A 210 26.33 5.33 -5.13
C HIS A 210 26.66 6.01 -6.49
N PRO A 211 27.93 6.02 -6.96
CA PRO A 211 28.30 6.68 -8.22
C PRO A 211 27.47 6.25 -9.44
N MET A 212 27.18 4.95 -9.53
CA MET A 212 26.34 4.36 -10.58
C MET A 212 24.82 4.54 -10.40
N LYS A 213 24.33 5.38 -9.46
CA LYS A 213 22.89 5.57 -9.21
C LYS A 213 22.12 5.92 -10.47
N GLU A 214 22.62 6.87 -11.26
CA GLU A 214 21.93 7.36 -12.46
C GLU A 214 21.87 6.30 -13.57
N TYR A 215 22.89 5.45 -13.67
CA TYR A 215 23.02 4.43 -14.71
C TYR A 215 22.32 3.11 -14.38
N ARG A 216 21.92 2.89 -13.12
CA ARG A 216 21.21 1.69 -12.66
C ARG A 216 19.72 1.90 -12.41
N ARG A 217 19.18 3.02 -12.90
CA ARG A 217 17.73 3.26 -12.89
C ARG A 217 17.06 2.29 -13.86
N VAL A 218 15.89 1.77 -13.45
CA VAL A 218 15.10 0.91 -14.31
C VAL A 218 14.25 1.76 -15.25
N PRO A 219 14.37 1.58 -16.59
CA PRO A 219 13.49 2.26 -17.53
C PRO A 219 12.04 1.82 -17.35
N LEU A 220 11.11 2.78 -17.32
CA LEU A 220 9.68 2.50 -17.13
C LEU A 220 9.08 1.62 -18.23
N SER A 221 9.56 1.72 -19.48
CA SER A 221 9.16 0.83 -20.58
C SER A 221 9.51 -0.63 -20.29
N GLN A 222 10.74 -0.90 -19.84
CA GLN A 222 11.15 -2.26 -19.51
C GLN A 222 10.40 -2.80 -18.29
N LEU A 223 10.15 -1.95 -17.29
CA LEU A 223 9.34 -2.34 -16.14
C LEU A 223 7.92 -2.72 -16.58
N ARG A 224 7.23 -1.88 -17.37
CA ARG A 224 5.89 -2.18 -17.88
C ARG A 224 5.83 -3.50 -18.63
N ARG A 225 6.80 -3.75 -19.52
CA ARG A 225 6.93 -5.02 -20.25
C ARG A 225 7.15 -6.21 -19.33
N ARG A 226 8.04 -6.10 -18.34
CA ARG A 226 8.30 -7.17 -17.36
C ARG A 226 7.07 -7.50 -16.53
N LEU A 227 6.30 -6.47 -16.14
CA LEU A 227 5.06 -6.62 -15.40
C LEU A 227 3.89 -7.10 -16.25
N LYS A 228 4.04 -7.10 -17.59
CA LYS A 228 2.99 -7.42 -18.58
C LYS A 228 1.79 -6.47 -18.54
N VAL A 229 2.03 -5.20 -18.25
CA VAL A 229 0.95 -4.22 -18.01
C VAL A 229 0.73 -3.21 -19.14
N GLU A 230 1.44 -3.35 -20.26
CA GLU A 230 1.38 -2.41 -21.39
C GLU A 230 -0.03 -2.29 -21.99
N ALA A 231 -0.79 -3.39 -22.03
CA ALA A 231 -2.17 -3.41 -22.53
C ALA A 231 -3.19 -2.69 -21.62
N TYR A 232 -2.81 -2.40 -20.38
CA TYR A 232 -3.67 -1.78 -19.36
C TYR A 232 -3.38 -0.30 -19.15
N GLU A 233 -2.42 0.25 -19.88
CA GLU A 233 -2.07 1.67 -19.83
C GLU A 233 -3.13 2.48 -20.57
N ARG A 234 -4.08 3.01 -19.79
CA ARG A 234 -5.16 3.87 -20.26
C ARG A 234 -5.21 5.11 -19.39
N GLU A 235 -5.59 6.24 -19.97
CA GLU A 235 -5.86 7.44 -19.20
C GLU A 235 -7.06 7.21 -18.28
N THR A 236 -6.98 7.79 -17.08
CA THR A 236 -8.07 7.79 -16.11
C THR A 236 -8.57 9.22 -15.92
N PRO A 237 -9.29 9.79 -16.91
CA PRO A 237 -9.74 11.17 -16.87
C PRO A 237 -10.59 11.43 -15.63
N TYR A 238 -10.49 12.66 -15.11
CA TYR A 238 -11.30 13.06 -13.97
C TYR A 238 -12.76 13.23 -14.39
N GLN A 239 -13.67 12.64 -13.62
CA GLN A 239 -15.11 12.81 -13.75
C GLN A 239 -15.69 13.29 -12.42
N ALA A 240 -16.46 14.38 -12.48
CA ALA A 240 -17.18 14.89 -11.33
C ALA A 240 -18.43 14.05 -11.10
N ILE A 241 -18.36 13.12 -10.14
CA ILE A 241 -19.44 12.20 -9.78
C ILE A 241 -19.93 12.55 -8.36
N ASP A 242 -21.24 12.73 -8.20
CA ASP A 242 -21.90 12.80 -6.88
C ASP A 242 -22.33 11.40 -6.44
N HIS A 243 -21.37 10.60 -5.98
CA HIS A 243 -21.66 9.25 -5.47
C HIS A 243 -22.18 9.31 -4.04
N ARG A 244 -23.38 8.76 -3.82
CA ARG A 244 -24.04 8.67 -2.51
C ARG A 244 -24.21 7.19 -2.13
N PRO A 245 -23.21 6.56 -1.50
CA PRO A 245 -23.29 5.17 -1.10
C PRO A 245 -24.36 5.00 -0.01
N GLY A 246 -25.17 3.94 -0.11
CA GLY A 246 -26.17 3.62 0.91
C GLY A 246 -25.56 3.15 2.25
N VAL A 247 -24.33 2.63 2.21
CA VAL A 247 -23.57 2.19 3.39
C VAL A 247 -22.09 2.53 3.23
N VAL A 248 -21.45 2.97 4.31
CA VAL A 248 -20.00 3.12 4.39
C VAL A 248 -19.45 2.38 5.61
N ARG A 249 -18.28 1.73 5.47
CA ARG A 249 -17.51 1.21 6.60
C ARG A 249 -16.23 2.00 6.77
N ILE A 250 -16.16 2.78 7.84
CA ILE A 250 -15.05 3.69 8.11
C ILE A 250 -14.06 3.00 9.04
N ARG A 251 -12.87 2.66 8.50
CA ARG A 251 -11.80 2.03 9.28
C ARG A 251 -11.27 2.96 10.36
N LEU A 252 -11.10 2.45 11.58
CA LEU A 252 -10.54 3.20 12.71
C LEU A 252 -9.00 3.35 12.62
N SER A 253 -8.35 2.45 11.89
CA SER A 253 -6.93 2.50 11.58
C SER A 253 -6.71 2.82 10.09
N GLN A 254 -6.47 4.09 9.78
CA GLN A 254 -6.21 4.57 8.41
C GLN A 254 -5.28 5.80 8.39
N HIS A 255 -4.39 5.89 9.37
CA HIS A 255 -3.38 6.94 9.52
C HIS A 255 -2.14 6.36 10.23
N VAL A 256 -1.06 7.14 10.29
CA VAL A 256 0.13 6.78 11.06
C VAL A 256 -0.19 6.84 12.56
N GLY A 257 0.39 5.93 13.34
CA GLY A 257 0.25 5.90 14.80
C GLY A 257 -0.81 4.91 15.30
N LYS A 258 -1.41 5.17 16.46
CA LYS A 258 -2.37 4.24 17.07
C LYS A 258 -3.76 4.37 16.42
N PRO A 259 -4.54 3.29 16.30
CA PRO A 259 -5.93 3.37 15.82
C PRO A 259 -6.78 4.34 16.65
N ALA A 260 -7.73 5.01 15.99
CA ALA A 260 -8.72 5.84 16.68
C ALA A 260 -9.70 4.95 17.47
N ALA A 261 -10.11 5.39 18.66
CA ALA A 261 -11.15 4.73 19.42
C ALA A 261 -12.52 5.25 18.97
N ALA A 262 -13.48 4.35 18.69
CA ALA A 262 -14.83 4.76 18.33
C ALA A 262 -15.47 5.61 19.44
N VAL A 263 -16.18 6.67 19.05
CA VAL A 263 -16.90 7.59 19.97
C VAL A 263 -18.42 7.58 19.76
N VAL A 264 -18.90 6.69 18.88
CA VAL A 264 -20.30 6.48 18.57
C VAL A 264 -20.71 5.04 18.90
N LYS A 265 -22.01 4.79 19.01
CA LYS A 265 -22.61 3.50 19.32
C LYS A 265 -23.63 3.11 18.23
N PRO A 266 -23.91 1.80 18.06
CA PRO A 266 -25.02 1.36 17.21
C PRO A 266 -26.34 2.05 17.58
N GLY A 267 -27.05 2.57 16.59
CA GLY A 267 -28.29 3.35 16.74
C GLY A 267 -28.10 4.86 16.75
N ASP A 268 -26.87 5.37 16.93
CA ASP A 268 -26.62 6.82 16.92
C ASP A 268 -26.84 7.41 15.52
N LYS A 269 -27.46 8.59 15.46
CA LYS A 269 -27.52 9.40 14.24
C LYS A 269 -26.29 10.28 14.13
N VAL A 270 -25.69 10.33 12.95
CA VAL A 270 -24.49 11.12 12.68
C VAL A 270 -24.67 11.96 11.43
N GLU A 271 -24.15 13.19 11.48
CA GLU A 271 -24.04 14.07 10.32
C GLU A 271 -22.72 13.84 9.59
N ALA A 272 -22.68 14.16 8.29
CA ALA A 272 -21.43 14.12 7.53
C ALA A 272 -20.39 15.07 8.17
N GLY A 273 -19.19 14.57 8.39
CA GLY A 273 -18.10 15.28 9.07
C GLY A 273 -18.09 15.12 10.59
N ALA A 274 -19.10 14.51 11.21
CA ALA A 274 -19.07 14.22 12.65
C ALA A 274 -17.92 13.25 13.01
N ALA A 275 -17.23 13.48 14.12
CA ALA A 275 -16.18 12.57 14.57
C ALA A 275 -16.79 11.23 15.04
N VAL A 276 -16.38 10.13 14.41
CA VAL A 276 -16.81 8.76 14.74
C VAL A 276 -15.72 7.95 15.44
N GLY A 277 -14.47 8.40 15.35
CA GLY A 277 -13.36 7.88 16.14
C GLY A 277 -12.37 8.97 16.51
N ARG A 278 -11.83 8.92 17.73
CA ARG A 278 -10.84 9.87 18.23
C ARG A 278 -9.55 9.20 18.67
N VAL A 279 -8.44 9.87 18.42
CA VAL A 279 -7.13 9.45 18.94
C VAL A 279 -6.89 10.14 20.29
N LYS A 280 -6.42 9.38 21.28
CA LYS A 280 -6.13 9.92 22.61
C LYS A 280 -4.82 10.72 22.57
N ALA A 281 -4.82 11.97 23.03
CA ALA A 281 -3.55 12.65 23.31
C ALA A 281 -2.79 11.90 24.43
N PRO A 282 -1.46 11.74 24.36
CA PRO A 282 -0.50 12.29 23.39
C PRO A 282 -0.16 11.35 22.21
N ASP A 283 -0.99 10.35 21.92
CA ASP A 283 -0.71 9.39 20.86
C ASP A 283 -0.71 10.06 19.48
N LEU A 284 0.25 9.69 18.64
CA LEU A 284 0.27 10.09 17.25
C LEU A 284 -0.93 9.44 16.52
N GLY A 285 -1.70 10.24 15.81
CA GLY A 285 -2.81 9.77 14.98
C GLY A 285 -3.69 10.92 14.49
N ALA A 286 -4.80 10.59 13.81
CA ALA A 286 -5.76 11.57 13.33
C ALA A 286 -7.19 11.07 13.51
N ASP A 287 -8.07 11.95 13.97
CA ASP A 287 -9.48 11.63 14.15
C ASP A 287 -10.15 11.17 12.83
N VAL A 288 -11.15 10.33 13.00
CA VAL A 288 -11.89 9.68 11.93
C VAL A 288 -13.32 10.20 11.96
N HIS A 289 -13.85 10.56 10.79
CA HIS A 289 -15.11 11.29 10.66
C HIS A 289 -16.08 10.54 9.76
N ALA A 290 -17.38 10.70 10.03
CA ALA A 290 -18.46 10.19 9.20
C ALA A 290 -18.36 10.81 7.79
N SER A 291 -18.34 9.98 6.76
CA SER A 291 -18.25 10.44 5.37
C SER A 291 -19.61 10.73 4.74
N ILE A 292 -20.68 10.21 5.34
CA ILE A 292 -22.08 10.45 5.01
C ILE A 292 -22.88 10.74 6.28
N ALA A 293 -24.03 11.40 6.14
CA ALA A 293 -25.03 11.43 7.21
C ALA A 293 -25.80 10.10 7.23
N GLY A 294 -26.28 9.68 8.40
CA GLY A 294 -27.02 8.43 8.53
C GLY A 294 -27.10 7.90 9.96
N THR A 295 -27.42 6.62 10.10
CA THR A 295 -27.48 5.91 11.37
C THR A 295 -26.33 4.91 11.48
N VAL A 296 -25.65 4.90 12.63
CA VAL A 296 -24.59 3.93 12.94
C VAL A 296 -25.21 2.55 13.11
N LYS A 297 -24.87 1.63 12.21
CA LYS A 297 -25.42 0.27 12.20
C LYS A 297 -24.61 -0.68 13.06
N SER A 298 -23.28 -0.60 12.98
CA SER A 298 -22.39 -1.45 13.76
C SER A 298 -21.08 -0.73 14.10
N VAL A 299 -20.50 -1.09 15.23
CA VAL A 299 -19.21 -0.56 15.71
C VAL A 299 -18.37 -1.76 16.15
N THR A 300 -17.15 -1.84 15.63
CA THR A 300 -16.15 -2.86 15.98
C THR A 300 -14.83 -2.18 16.31
N ASP A 301 -13.87 -2.93 16.84
CA ASP A 301 -12.50 -2.42 17.06
C ASP A 301 -11.79 -2.00 15.75
N ALA A 302 -12.29 -2.47 14.60
CA ALA A 302 -11.69 -2.22 13.30
C ALA A 302 -12.37 -1.11 12.49
N PHE A 303 -13.70 -0.95 12.61
CA PHE A 303 -14.48 -0.02 11.81
C PHE A 303 -15.80 0.40 12.45
N VAL A 304 -16.34 1.52 11.95
CA VAL A 304 -17.71 2.00 12.19
C VAL A 304 -18.50 1.90 10.89
N GLU A 305 -19.66 1.25 10.89
CA GLU A 305 -20.57 1.16 9.75
C GLU A 305 -21.71 2.17 9.88
N ILE A 306 -21.91 2.99 8.85
CA ILE A 306 -22.97 4.00 8.77
C ILE A 306 -23.85 3.67 7.58
N GLN A 307 -25.16 3.63 7.81
CA GLN A 307 -26.18 3.48 6.78
C GLN A 307 -26.89 4.82 6.58
N ALA A 308 -27.01 5.25 5.32
CA ALA A 308 -27.68 6.51 4.95
C ALA A 308 -29.13 6.57 5.42
#